data_AF-A0AA96K145-F1
#
_entry.id   AF-A0AA96K145-F1
#
_cell.length_a   1.000
_cell.length_b   1.000
_cell.length_c   1.000
_cell.angle_alpha   90.00
_cell.angle_beta   90.00
_cell.angle_gamma   90.00
#
_symmetry.space_group_name_H-M   'P 1'
#
loop_
_entity.id
_entity.type
_entity.pdbx_description
1 polymer ?
#
loop_
_entity_poly.entity_id
_entity_poly.type
_entity_poly.pdbx_seq_one_letter_code
_entity_poly.pdbx_strand_id
1 'polypeptide(L)'
;MKTQKLSSATTQEISRMYNVLDYDRLGPVYCDEGGDAFWEDRRGPCKKLGIAIAKALRTRLPAMGRSLYVGAGVPEIPILLMERLELHRTVCPYNLRQAEVDILNQAGGENGIHFYCGSAETATGNVDHLWIVSVLNDPEEFPNLSVLFSYGRADPLAFDVSAFSHEREKGIRLFANCMAKLTMPGLLTTSVEEMPWVEHWCHSQGIPYLVEDRTYPTALVGDPVCFIHVG
;
A
#
# COMPACT_ATOMS: atom_id res chain seq x y z
N MET A 1 -4.98 -24.34 -6.36
CA MET A 1 -3.52 -24.05 -6.35
C MET A 1 -2.95 -24.31 -4.96
N LYS A 2 -1.88 -25.10 -4.83
CA LYS A 2 -1.16 -25.25 -3.55
C LYS A 2 -0.62 -23.87 -3.15
N THR A 3 -1.04 -23.34 -2.00
CA THR A 3 -0.52 -22.08 -1.47
C THR A 3 0.96 -22.29 -1.19
N GLN A 4 1.83 -21.82 -2.09
CA GLN A 4 3.25 -22.01 -1.90
C GLN A 4 3.69 -21.20 -0.69
N LYS A 5 4.51 -21.82 0.17
CA LYS A 5 5.04 -21.17 1.36
C LYS A 5 6.16 -20.22 0.94
N LEU A 6 6.27 -19.08 1.64
CA LEU A 6 7.47 -18.25 1.60
C LEU A 6 8.66 -19.05 2.11
N SER A 7 9.86 -18.69 1.66
CA SER A 7 11.10 -19.32 2.12
C SER A 7 11.28 -19.08 3.63
N SER A 8 11.99 -19.99 4.30
CA SER A 8 12.31 -19.83 5.72
C SER A 8 13.10 -18.54 5.96
N ALA A 9 14.07 -18.22 5.10
CA ALA A 9 14.87 -17.00 5.18
C ALA A 9 13.99 -15.74 5.11
N THR A 10 13.05 -15.67 4.18
CA THR A 10 12.09 -14.55 4.06
C THR A 10 11.27 -14.41 5.34
N THR A 11 10.70 -15.51 5.86
CA THR A 11 9.86 -15.45 7.07
C THR A 11 10.66 -15.08 8.32
N GLN A 12 11.93 -15.46 8.40
CA GLN A 12 12.84 -15.06 9.46
C GLN A 12 13.14 -13.56 9.38
N GLU A 13 13.42 -13.04 8.19
CA GLU A 13 13.68 -11.61 7.99
C GLU A 13 12.46 -10.75 8.30
N ILE A 14 11.26 -11.18 7.88
CA ILE A 14 10.00 -10.53 8.27
C ILE A 14 9.87 -10.51 9.80
N SER A 15 10.16 -11.63 10.46
CA SER A 15 10.09 -11.72 11.92
C SER A 15 11.11 -10.82 12.59
N ARG A 16 12.33 -10.74 12.05
CA ARG A 16 13.39 -9.86 12.53
C ARG A 16 12.96 -8.40 12.43
N MET A 17 12.50 -7.94 11.26
CA MET A 17 12.03 -6.56 11.08
C MET A 17 10.95 -6.20 12.08
N TYR A 18 9.89 -7.01 12.22
CA TYR A 18 8.84 -6.75 13.20
C TYR A 18 9.37 -6.71 14.64
N ASN A 19 10.34 -7.56 15.00
CA ASN A 19 10.87 -7.56 16.37
C ASN A 19 11.73 -6.34 16.71
N VAL A 20 12.25 -5.61 15.73
CA VAL A 20 13.16 -4.47 15.95
C VAL A 20 12.50 -3.11 15.66
N LEU A 21 11.25 -3.08 15.19
CA LEU A 21 10.52 -1.83 15.00
C LEU A 21 10.32 -1.13 16.34
N ASP A 22 10.53 0.18 16.34
CA ASP A 22 10.26 1.06 17.48
C ASP A 22 8.76 1.38 17.53
N TYR A 23 8.01 0.51 18.19
CA TYR A 23 6.55 0.62 18.23
C TYR A 23 6.05 1.79 19.07
N ASP A 24 6.81 2.21 20.07
CA ASP A 24 6.47 3.36 20.90
C ASP A 24 6.48 4.63 20.04
N ARG A 25 7.46 4.75 19.14
CA ARG A 25 7.51 5.86 18.17
C ARG A 25 6.55 5.69 16.99
N LEU A 26 6.18 4.46 16.63
CA LEU A 26 5.14 4.21 15.62
C LEU A 26 3.73 4.46 16.15
N GLY A 27 3.51 4.42 17.47
CA GLY A 27 2.21 4.60 18.08
C GLY A 27 1.51 5.90 17.63
N PRO A 28 2.13 7.08 17.85
CA PRO A 28 1.57 8.36 17.43
C PRO A 28 1.46 8.55 15.92
N VAL A 29 2.15 7.73 15.12
CA VAL A 29 2.06 7.78 13.65
C VAL A 29 0.79 7.11 13.15
N TYR A 30 0.30 6.09 13.84
CA TYR A 30 -0.84 5.27 13.40
C TYR A 30 -2.11 5.47 14.21
N CYS A 31 -2.00 6.12 15.38
CA CYS A 31 -3.12 6.32 16.28
C CYS A 31 -2.92 7.58 17.11
N ASP A 32 -3.94 8.45 17.12
CA ASP A 32 -3.95 9.69 17.91
C ASP A 32 -3.95 9.42 19.43
N GLU A 33 -4.51 8.29 19.86
CA GLU A 33 -4.57 7.88 21.27
C GLU A 33 -4.28 6.38 21.44
N GLY A 34 -3.38 6.01 22.36
CA GLY A 34 -3.20 4.60 22.76
C GLY A 34 -2.38 3.75 21.79
N GLY A 35 -1.35 4.34 21.16
CA GLY A 35 -0.46 3.66 20.20
C GLY A 35 0.14 2.33 20.66
N ASP A 36 0.42 2.15 21.96
CA ASP A 36 0.93 0.89 22.51
C ASP A 36 -0.13 -0.23 22.39
N ALA A 37 -1.35 0.04 22.86
CA ALA A 37 -2.47 -0.90 22.78
C ALA A 37 -2.85 -1.20 21.33
N PHE A 38 -2.79 -0.19 20.46
CA PHE A 38 -2.98 -0.35 19.02
C PHE A 38 -1.98 -1.37 18.46
N TRP A 39 -0.69 -1.20 18.74
CA TRP A 39 0.32 -2.10 18.19
C TRP A 39 0.33 -3.47 18.88
N GLU A 40 -0.01 -3.58 20.15
CA GLU A 40 -0.22 -4.88 20.81
C GLU A 40 -1.26 -5.74 20.07
N ASP A 41 -2.37 -5.13 19.64
CA ASP A 41 -3.42 -5.81 18.87
C ASP A 41 -3.00 -6.03 17.41
N ARG A 42 -2.39 -5.04 16.75
CA ARG A 42 -2.19 -5.02 15.30
C ARG A 42 -0.89 -5.64 14.80
N ARG A 43 0.16 -5.75 15.62
CA ARG A 43 1.47 -6.34 15.22
C ARG A 43 1.32 -7.73 14.61
N GLY A 44 0.63 -8.63 15.32
CA GLY A 44 0.42 -10.02 14.90
C GLY A 44 -0.40 -10.13 13.60
N PRO A 45 -1.58 -9.48 13.52
CA PRO A 45 -2.36 -9.37 12.31
C PRO A 45 -1.58 -8.80 11.11
N CYS A 46 -0.85 -7.69 11.25
CA CYS A 46 -0.05 -7.09 10.18
C CYS A 46 0.93 -8.09 9.58
N LYS A 47 1.68 -8.78 10.43
CA LYS A 47 2.61 -9.83 9.99
C LYS A 47 1.88 -10.99 9.29
N LYS A 48 0.79 -11.50 9.90
CA LYS A 48 0.09 -12.70 9.40
C LYS A 48 -0.62 -12.44 8.07
N LEU A 49 -1.36 -11.34 7.98
CA LEU A 49 -2.13 -10.97 6.80
C LEU A 49 -1.21 -10.47 5.69
N GLY A 50 -0.18 -9.68 6.00
CA GLY A 50 0.84 -9.31 5.04
C GLY A 50 1.55 -10.52 4.43
N ILE A 51 1.88 -11.56 5.23
CA ILE A 51 2.41 -12.83 4.69
C ILE A 51 1.41 -13.53 3.78
N ALA A 52 0.10 -13.47 4.09
CA ALA A 52 -0.93 -14.07 3.24
C ALA A 52 -1.02 -13.37 1.88
N ILE A 53 -0.99 -12.03 1.88
CA ILE A 53 -0.95 -11.22 0.66
C ILE A 53 0.34 -11.48 -0.12
N ALA A 54 1.50 -11.49 0.55
CA ALA A 54 2.79 -11.77 -0.08
C ALA A 54 2.80 -13.12 -0.82
N LYS A 55 2.22 -14.17 -0.22
CA LYS A 55 2.08 -15.49 -0.88
C LYS A 55 1.21 -15.42 -2.13
N ALA A 56 0.13 -14.64 -2.09
CA ALA A 56 -0.73 -14.48 -3.24
C ALA A 56 -0.01 -13.70 -4.34
N LEU A 57 0.58 -12.55 -3.99
CA LEU A 57 1.29 -11.69 -4.92
C LEU A 57 2.49 -12.38 -5.57
N ARG A 58 3.23 -13.22 -4.83
CA ARG A 58 4.37 -13.99 -5.37
C ARG A 58 4.04 -14.81 -6.61
N THR A 59 2.81 -15.32 -6.70
CA THR A 59 2.37 -16.14 -7.84
C THR A 59 1.96 -15.32 -9.06
N ARG A 60 1.89 -13.99 -8.92
CA ARG A 60 1.45 -13.04 -9.96
C ARG A 60 2.59 -12.21 -10.51
N LEU A 61 3.62 -11.96 -9.71
CA LEU A 61 4.75 -11.14 -10.12
C LEU A 61 5.87 -11.95 -10.78
N PRO A 62 6.44 -11.46 -11.89
CA PRO A 62 7.66 -12.02 -12.45
C PRO A 62 8.87 -11.70 -11.55
N ALA A 63 9.89 -12.56 -11.61
CA ALA A 63 11.19 -12.26 -11.01
C ALA A 63 11.89 -11.09 -11.74
N MET A 64 12.80 -10.40 -11.05
CA MET A 64 13.65 -9.32 -11.58
C MET A 64 12.91 -8.09 -12.11
N GLY A 65 11.60 -7.97 -11.89
CA GLY A 65 10.81 -6.80 -12.24
C GLY A 65 10.93 -5.65 -11.24
N ARG A 66 10.09 -4.63 -11.42
CA ARG A 66 10.09 -3.41 -10.59
C ARG A 66 8.71 -3.07 -10.07
N SER A 67 8.63 -2.72 -8.78
CA SER A 67 7.39 -2.35 -8.10
C SER A 67 7.46 -0.96 -7.49
N LEU A 68 6.42 -0.15 -7.70
CA LEU A 68 6.20 1.11 -6.99
C LEU A 68 5.17 0.88 -5.90
N TYR A 69 5.49 1.23 -4.65
CA TYR A 69 4.52 1.23 -3.56
C TYR A 69 4.25 2.67 -3.12
N VAL A 70 2.99 3.06 -3.21
CA VAL A 70 2.45 4.34 -2.76
C VAL A 70 1.91 4.16 -1.35
N GLY A 71 2.38 4.98 -0.40
CA GLY A 71 1.94 4.92 0.99
C GLY A 71 2.39 3.68 1.76
N ALA A 72 3.55 3.11 1.43
CA ALA A 72 4.02 1.88 2.08
C ALA A 72 4.40 2.11 3.55
N GLY A 73 3.86 1.28 4.44
CA GLY A 73 4.18 1.31 5.86
C GLY A 73 4.57 -0.06 6.42
N VAL A 74 4.32 -0.23 7.72
CA VAL A 74 4.55 -1.48 8.45
C VAL A 74 3.78 -2.69 7.85
N PRO A 75 2.51 -2.56 7.42
CA PRO A 75 1.76 -3.69 6.83
C PRO A 75 2.39 -4.25 5.54
N GLU A 76 3.11 -3.41 4.79
CA GLU A 76 3.70 -3.78 3.50
C GLU A 76 5.04 -4.53 3.64
N ILE A 77 5.67 -4.51 4.81
CA ILE A 77 6.98 -5.17 5.07
C ILE A 77 7.03 -6.62 4.56
N PRO A 78 6.05 -7.51 4.85
CA PRO A 78 6.10 -8.90 4.37
C PRO A 78 6.14 -9.03 2.85
N ILE A 79 5.48 -8.13 2.15
CA ILE A 79 5.30 -8.17 0.70
C ILE A 79 6.57 -7.63 0.04
N LEU A 80 7.07 -6.48 0.54
CA LEU A 80 8.31 -5.88 0.11
C LEU A 80 9.51 -6.84 0.29
N LEU A 81 9.61 -7.51 1.43
CA LEU A 81 10.67 -8.50 1.68
C LEU A 81 10.54 -9.73 0.79
N MET A 82 9.31 -10.22 0.54
CA MET A 82 9.09 -11.32 -0.39
C MET A 82 9.57 -10.96 -1.80
N GLU A 83 9.18 -9.79 -2.30
CA GLU A 83 9.57 -9.34 -3.64
C GLU A 83 11.10 -9.19 -3.78
N ARG A 84 11.75 -8.59 -2.78
CA ARG A 84 13.21 -8.39 -2.81
C ARG A 84 13.99 -9.69 -2.67
N LEU A 85 13.62 -10.54 -1.71
CA LEU A 85 14.43 -11.70 -1.33
C LEU A 85 14.14 -12.94 -2.20
N GLU A 86 12.91 -13.13 -2.65
CA GLU A 86 12.52 -14.33 -3.41
C GLU A 86 12.39 -14.06 -4.90
N LEU A 87 11.91 -12.89 -5.29
CA LEU A 87 11.74 -12.52 -6.69
C LEU A 87 12.87 -11.65 -7.22
N HIS A 88 13.80 -11.22 -6.36
CA HIS A 88 14.92 -10.34 -6.71
C HIS A 88 14.47 -9.07 -7.44
N ARG A 89 13.29 -8.57 -7.06
CA ARG A 89 12.68 -7.38 -7.68
C ARG A 89 13.25 -6.10 -7.09
N THR A 90 13.25 -5.05 -7.89
CA THR A 90 13.50 -3.70 -7.41
C THR A 90 12.21 -3.14 -6.83
N VAL A 91 12.17 -2.89 -5.51
CA VAL A 91 11.02 -2.29 -4.84
C VAL A 91 11.30 -0.83 -4.48
N CYS A 92 10.36 0.05 -4.78
CA CYS A 92 10.44 1.48 -4.49
C CYS A 92 9.27 1.88 -3.58
N PRO A 93 9.38 1.70 -2.25
CA PRO A 93 8.35 2.11 -1.30
C PRO A 93 8.46 3.58 -0.91
N TYR A 94 7.39 4.33 -1.14
CA TYR A 94 7.25 5.74 -0.79
C TYR A 94 6.20 5.92 0.31
N ASN A 95 6.48 6.83 1.24
CA ASN A 95 5.57 7.22 2.31
C ASN A 95 5.75 8.72 2.61
N LEU A 96 4.67 9.44 2.90
CA LEU A 96 4.72 10.88 3.19
C LEU A 96 5.26 11.18 4.61
N ARG A 97 5.18 10.22 5.53
CA ARG A 97 5.47 10.41 6.96
C ARG A 97 6.95 10.14 7.25
N GLN A 98 7.77 11.20 7.35
CA GLN A 98 9.21 11.07 7.65
C GLN A 98 9.50 10.25 8.90
N ALA A 99 8.72 10.45 9.98
CA ALA A 99 8.90 9.73 11.23
C ALA A 99 8.77 8.20 11.05
N GLU A 100 7.83 7.77 10.22
CA GLU A 100 7.65 6.34 9.91
C GLU A 100 8.80 5.80 9.06
N VAL A 101 9.17 6.54 8.01
CA VAL A 101 10.27 6.19 7.11
C VAL A 101 11.58 6.00 7.87
N ASP A 102 11.87 6.88 8.83
CA ASP A 102 13.07 6.77 9.66
C ASP A 102 13.08 5.48 10.48
N ILE A 103 11.96 5.12 11.11
CA ILE A 103 11.83 3.89 11.90
C ILE A 103 11.97 2.64 11.01
N LEU A 104 11.31 2.63 9.84
CA LEU A 104 11.37 1.52 8.89
C LEU A 104 12.80 1.31 8.35
N ASN A 105 13.47 2.40 7.98
CA ASN A 105 14.86 2.36 7.49
C ASN A 105 15.83 1.94 8.59
N GLN A 106 15.64 2.43 9.83
CA GLN A 106 16.45 2.01 10.98
C GLN A 106 16.27 0.51 11.28
N ALA A 107 15.05 -0.01 11.23
CA ALA A 107 14.76 -1.44 11.42
C ALA A 107 15.32 -2.33 10.29
N GLY A 108 15.32 -1.80 9.06
CA GLY A 108 15.89 -2.46 7.89
C GLY A 108 17.42 -2.57 7.94
N GLY A 109 18.11 -1.54 8.44
CA GLY A 109 19.57 -1.46 8.42
C GLY A 109 20.14 -1.35 6.99
N GLU A 110 21.46 -1.42 6.85
CA GLU A 110 22.16 -1.17 5.58
C GLU A 110 21.76 -2.12 4.44
N ASN A 111 21.38 -3.36 4.76
CA ASN A 111 20.99 -4.38 3.78
C ASN A 111 19.46 -4.49 3.61
N GLY A 112 18.71 -3.68 4.36
CA GLY A 112 17.25 -3.66 4.36
C GLY A 112 16.63 -3.00 3.14
N ILE A 113 15.30 -2.93 3.16
CA ILE A 113 14.53 -2.19 2.17
C ILE A 113 14.59 -0.72 2.51
N HIS A 114 14.97 0.10 1.53
CA HIS A 114 15.03 1.54 1.70
C HIS A 114 13.67 2.15 1.36
N PHE A 115 13.07 2.82 2.34
CA PHE A 115 11.85 3.60 2.21
C PHE A 115 12.19 5.05 1.91
N TYR A 116 11.46 5.63 0.96
CA TYR A 116 11.61 7.01 0.52
C TYR A 116 10.54 7.88 1.18
N CYS A 117 10.98 8.97 1.83
CA CYS A 117 10.06 10.00 2.31
C CYS A 117 9.66 10.93 1.16
N GLY A 118 8.36 11.06 0.91
CA GLY A 118 7.78 11.97 -0.09
C GLY A 118 6.74 11.30 -0.99
N SER A 119 6.17 12.10 -1.91
CA SER A 119 5.16 11.61 -2.84
C SER A 119 5.75 10.59 -3.82
N ALA A 120 5.07 9.46 -3.98
CA ALA A 120 5.39 8.44 -4.99
C ALA A 120 5.29 8.98 -6.43
N GLU A 121 4.66 10.14 -6.64
CA GLU A 121 4.65 10.83 -7.94
C GLU A 121 6.06 11.13 -8.44
N THR A 122 7.00 11.36 -7.50
CA THR A 122 8.41 11.69 -7.77
C THR A 122 9.24 10.47 -8.17
N ALA A 123 8.70 9.25 -8.03
CA ALA A 123 9.39 8.04 -8.46
C ALA A 123 9.70 8.10 -9.96
N THR A 124 10.91 7.70 -10.35
CA THR A 124 11.36 7.77 -11.74
C THR A 124 11.37 6.39 -12.39
N GLY A 125 11.13 6.36 -13.69
CA GLY A 125 11.14 5.14 -14.51
C GLY A 125 9.88 4.30 -14.36
N ASN A 126 9.77 3.31 -15.25
CA ASN A 126 8.58 2.47 -15.35
C ASN A 126 8.63 1.30 -14.36
N VAL A 127 7.46 0.80 -14.00
CA VAL A 127 7.25 -0.36 -13.13
C VAL A 127 6.30 -1.35 -13.79
N ASP A 128 6.41 -2.64 -13.48
CA ASP A 128 5.46 -3.67 -13.93
C ASP A 128 4.44 -4.05 -12.84
N HIS A 129 4.63 -3.51 -11.63
CA HIS A 129 3.69 -3.62 -10.53
C HIS A 129 3.53 -2.26 -9.82
N LEU A 130 2.28 -1.86 -9.61
CA LEU A 130 1.92 -0.69 -8.81
C LEU A 130 1.09 -1.13 -7.60
N TRP A 131 1.49 -0.70 -6.42
CA TRP A 131 0.76 -0.90 -5.18
C TRP A 131 0.27 0.45 -4.66
N ILE A 132 -1.03 0.59 -4.48
CA ILE A 132 -1.69 1.74 -3.86
C ILE A 132 -2.87 1.22 -3.05
N VAL A 133 -2.67 1.02 -1.74
CA VAL A 133 -3.67 0.42 -0.86
C VAL A 133 -3.92 1.36 0.30
N SER A 134 -5.17 1.74 0.48
CA SER A 134 -5.65 2.61 1.55
C SER A 134 -4.91 3.97 1.60
N VAL A 135 -4.62 4.55 0.43
CA VAL A 135 -3.93 5.84 0.29
C VAL A 135 -4.92 6.94 -0.03
N LEU A 136 -5.80 6.71 -1.01
CA LEU A 136 -6.74 7.72 -1.50
C LEU A 136 -7.96 7.90 -0.57
N ASN A 137 -8.06 7.07 0.46
CA ASN A 137 -9.02 7.16 1.55
C ASN A 137 -8.36 7.52 2.90
N ASP A 138 -7.07 7.87 2.94
CA ASP A 138 -6.38 8.30 4.17
C ASP A 138 -7.08 9.56 4.73
N PRO A 139 -7.68 9.50 5.93
CA PRO A 139 -8.40 10.65 6.50
C PRO A 139 -7.49 11.81 6.89
N GLU A 140 -6.20 11.58 7.10
CA GLU A 140 -5.25 12.67 7.38
C GLU A 140 -4.92 13.46 6.11
N GLU A 141 -4.73 12.77 4.98
CA GLU A 141 -4.36 13.37 3.70
C GLU A 141 -5.59 13.87 2.91
N PHE A 142 -6.73 13.21 3.09
CA PHE A 142 -8.00 13.46 2.39
C PHE A 142 -9.21 13.44 3.34
N PRO A 143 -9.31 14.40 4.27
CA PRO A 143 -10.36 14.41 5.30
C PRO A 143 -11.78 14.54 4.74
N ASN A 144 -11.99 15.25 3.62
CA ASN A 144 -13.32 15.41 3.04
C ASN A 144 -13.68 14.25 2.09
N LEU A 145 -12.70 13.62 1.42
CA LEU A 145 -12.95 12.42 0.63
C LEU A 145 -13.23 11.20 1.53
N SER A 146 -12.40 10.98 2.57
CA SER A 146 -12.46 9.80 3.45
C SER A 146 -13.82 9.64 4.14
N VAL A 147 -14.52 10.74 4.45
CA VAL A 147 -15.89 10.74 5.01
C VAL A 147 -16.87 10.01 4.10
N LEU A 148 -16.74 10.18 2.78
CA LEU A 148 -17.63 9.51 1.81
C LEU A 148 -17.28 8.03 1.65
N PHE A 149 -16.01 7.64 1.78
CA PHE A 149 -15.61 6.23 1.77
C PHE A 149 -16.10 5.48 3.01
N SER A 150 -16.00 6.11 4.19
CA SER A 150 -16.30 5.45 5.48
C SER A 150 -17.81 5.25 5.74
N TYR A 151 -18.66 6.20 5.32
CA TYR A 151 -20.09 6.19 5.70
C TYR A 151 -21.05 6.40 4.53
N GLY A 152 -20.54 6.63 3.31
CA GLY A 152 -21.36 6.92 2.13
C GLY A 152 -22.23 8.19 2.25
N ARG A 153 -22.00 8.99 3.29
CA ARG A 153 -22.80 10.16 3.66
C ARG A 153 -21.90 11.18 4.36
N ALA A 154 -22.06 12.44 4.01
CA ALA A 154 -21.46 13.56 4.73
C ALA A 154 -22.55 14.44 5.35
N ASP A 155 -22.24 15.11 6.46
CA ASP A 155 -23.13 16.12 7.04
C ASP A 155 -23.28 17.29 6.05
N PRO A 156 -24.49 17.54 5.50
CA PRO A 156 -24.68 18.57 4.49
C PRO A 156 -24.39 19.99 4.97
N LEU A 157 -24.34 20.24 6.29
CA LEU A 157 -24.04 21.56 6.85
C LEU A 157 -22.56 21.73 7.18
N ALA A 158 -21.82 20.64 7.42
CA ALA A 158 -20.40 20.68 7.76
C ALA A 158 -19.47 20.30 6.59
N PHE A 159 -20.02 19.71 5.52
CA PHE A 159 -19.23 19.26 4.37
C PHE A 159 -18.70 20.42 3.53
N ASP A 160 -17.37 20.54 3.46
CA ASP A 160 -16.72 21.54 2.63
C ASP A 160 -16.56 21.04 1.19
N VAL A 161 -17.49 21.47 0.34
CA VAL A 161 -17.50 21.13 -1.09
C VAL A 161 -16.25 21.61 -1.81
N SER A 162 -15.68 22.76 -1.42
CA SER A 162 -14.48 23.30 -2.07
C SER A 162 -13.25 22.49 -1.70
N ALA A 163 -13.10 22.13 -0.42
CA ALA A 163 -12.03 21.26 0.03
C ALA A 163 -12.13 19.86 -0.60
N PHE A 164 -13.33 19.29 -0.64
CA PHE A 164 -13.60 18.04 -1.35
C PHE A 164 -13.17 18.08 -2.82
N SER A 165 -13.53 19.13 -3.56
CA SER A 165 -13.13 19.28 -4.96
C SER A 165 -11.61 19.31 -5.12
N HIS A 166 -10.91 20.04 -4.25
CA HIS A 166 -9.45 20.11 -4.28
C HIS A 166 -8.80 18.76 -3.95
N GLU A 167 -9.28 18.07 -2.91
CA GLU A 167 -8.82 16.74 -2.52
C GLU A 167 -9.06 15.72 -3.65
N ARG A 168 -10.24 15.75 -4.28
CA ARG A 168 -10.56 14.89 -5.43
C ARG A 168 -9.58 15.11 -6.58
N GLU A 169 -9.30 16.36 -6.94
CA GLU A 169 -8.34 16.68 -8.00
C GLU A 169 -6.93 16.21 -7.65
N LYS A 170 -6.51 16.37 -6.38
CA LYS A 170 -5.24 15.86 -5.86
C LYS A 170 -5.17 14.33 -5.98
N GLY A 171 -6.22 13.61 -5.58
CA GLY A 171 -6.32 12.15 -5.70
C GLY A 171 -6.29 11.66 -7.16
N ILE A 172 -7.04 12.31 -8.06
CA ILE A 172 -7.03 12.02 -9.50
C ILE A 172 -5.61 12.16 -10.05
N ARG A 173 -4.94 13.28 -9.72
CA ARG A 173 -3.58 13.56 -10.18
C ARG A 173 -2.58 12.53 -9.65
N LEU A 174 -2.61 12.24 -8.35
CA LEU A 174 -1.74 11.25 -7.71
C LEU A 174 -1.90 9.88 -8.38
N PHE A 175 -3.14 9.40 -8.50
CA PHE A 175 -3.43 8.11 -9.11
C PHE A 175 -2.97 8.06 -10.57
N ALA A 176 -3.30 9.08 -11.37
CA ALA A 176 -2.91 9.15 -12.77
C ALA A 176 -1.38 9.20 -12.96
N ASN A 177 -0.68 9.98 -12.13
CA ASN A 177 0.78 10.10 -12.18
C ASN A 177 1.48 8.78 -11.81
N CYS A 178 0.92 8.01 -10.88
CA CYS A 178 1.41 6.68 -10.54
C CYS A 178 1.08 5.64 -11.63
N MET A 179 -0.15 5.63 -12.14
CA MET A 179 -0.58 4.74 -13.22
C MET A 179 0.20 4.96 -14.52
N ALA A 180 0.58 6.21 -14.84
CA ALA A 180 1.40 6.52 -16.01
C ALA A 180 2.79 5.86 -15.99
N LYS A 181 3.25 5.38 -14.82
CA LYS A 181 4.51 4.64 -14.67
C LYS A 181 4.34 3.13 -14.86
N LEU A 182 3.10 2.63 -14.87
CA LEU A 182 2.80 1.21 -15.02
C LEU A 182 3.01 0.80 -16.48
N THR A 183 3.93 -0.14 -16.71
CA THR A 183 4.13 -0.77 -18.01
C THR A 183 3.00 -1.75 -18.26
N MET A 184 2.39 -1.68 -19.43
CA MET A 184 1.28 -2.56 -19.82
C MET A 184 1.78 -3.69 -20.74
N PRO A 185 1.31 -4.94 -20.55
CA PRO A 185 0.42 -5.37 -19.45
C PRO A 185 1.12 -5.34 -18.09
N GLY A 186 0.42 -4.87 -17.06
CA GLY A 186 0.97 -4.64 -15.72
C GLY A 186 -0.01 -5.03 -14.61
N LEU A 187 0.52 -5.19 -13.40
CA LEU A 187 -0.28 -5.53 -12.21
C LEU A 187 -0.51 -4.30 -11.33
N LEU A 188 -1.76 -4.01 -11.02
CA LEU A 188 -2.15 -3.05 -9.99
C LEU A 188 -2.69 -3.81 -8.77
N THR A 189 -2.17 -3.48 -7.59
CA THR A 189 -2.71 -3.94 -6.32
C THR A 189 -3.30 -2.75 -5.56
N THR A 190 -4.58 -2.84 -5.20
CA THR A 190 -5.28 -1.74 -4.52
C THR A 190 -6.36 -2.24 -3.58
N SER A 191 -6.88 -1.37 -2.72
CA SER A 191 -8.05 -1.69 -1.89
C SER A 191 -9.33 -1.68 -2.74
N VAL A 192 -10.34 -2.45 -2.35
CA VAL A 192 -11.65 -2.44 -3.03
C VAL A 192 -12.30 -1.06 -2.98
N GLU A 193 -12.08 -0.30 -1.90
CA GLU A 193 -12.58 1.07 -1.76
C GLU A 193 -11.98 2.01 -2.81
N GLU A 194 -10.75 1.71 -3.28
CA GLU A 194 -10.06 2.50 -4.29
C GLU A 194 -10.41 2.09 -5.73
N MET A 195 -11.26 1.08 -5.94
CA MET A 195 -11.70 0.64 -7.27
C MET A 195 -12.27 1.76 -8.15
N PRO A 196 -13.10 2.69 -7.66
CA PRO A 196 -13.64 3.77 -8.49
C PRO A 196 -12.55 4.62 -9.16
N TRP A 197 -11.36 4.76 -8.57
CA TRP A 197 -10.23 5.47 -9.18
C TRP A 197 -9.64 4.69 -10.36
N VAL A 198 -9.53 3.37 -10.22
CA VAL A 198 -9.07 2.47 -11.28
C VAL A 198 -10.02 2.49 -12.46
N GLU A 199 -11.33 2.32 -12.20
CA GLU A 199 -12.37 2.34 -13.22
C GLU A 199 -12.40 3.67 -13.97
N HIS A 200 -12.35 4.78 -13.23
CA HIS A 200 -12.35 6.12 -13.81
C HIS A 200 -11.14 6.33 -14.74
N TRP A 201 -9.94 5.99 -14.26
CA TRP A 201 -8.71 6.17 -15.03
C TRP A 201 -8.70 5.28 -16.27
N CYS A 202 -8.97 3.98 -16.13
CA CYS A 202 -8.95 3.02 -17.24
C CYS A 202 -9.99 3.39 -18.31
N HIS A 203 -11.22 3.76 -17.92
CA HIS A 203 -12.24 4.23 -18.85
C HIS A 203 -11.82 5.53 -19.56
N SER A 204 -11.21 6.47 -18.86
CA SER A 204 -10.74 7.73 -19.46
C SER A 204 -9.64 7.52 -20.50
N GLN A 205 -8.82 6.48 -20.34
CA GLN A 205 -7.70 6.15 -21.23
C GLN A 205 -8.07 5.10 -22.30
N GLY A 206 -9.25 4.47 -22.21
CA GLY A 206 -9.64 3.36 -23.08
C GLY A 206 -8.80 2.09 -22.86
N ILE A 207 -8.27 1.89 -21.65
CA ILE A 207 -7.41 0.76 -21.30
C ILE A 207 -8.25 -0.34 -20.65
N PRO A 208 -8.18 -1.59 -21.12
CA PRO A 208 -8.88 -2.70 -20.48
C PRO A 208 -8.23 -3.04 -19.14
N TYR A 209 -9.04 -3.53 -18.21
CA TYR A 209 -8.56 -4.07 -16.95
C TYR A 209 -9.41 -5.29 -16.54
N LEU A 210 -8.80 -6.17 -15.76
CA LEU A 210 -9.43 -7.36 -15.20
C LEU A 210 -9.14 -7.43 -13.70
N VAL A 211 -10.18 -7.27 -12.89
CA VAL A 211 -10.12 -7.47 -11.44
C VAL A 211 -10.22 -8.96 -11.14
N GLU A 212 -9.33 -9.48 -10.31
CA GLU A 212 -9.44 -10.86 -9.85
C GLU A 212 -10.51 -11.02 -8.77
N ASP A 213 -11.27 -12.11 -8.81
CA ASP A 213 -12.40 -12.37 -7.89
C ASP A 213 -12.00 -12.43 -6.40
N ARG A 214 -10.74 -12.78 -6.12
CA ARG A 214 -10.28 -13.05 -4.76
C ARG A 214 -9.66 -11.81 -4.13
N THR A 215 -10.21 -11.42 -2.98
CA THR A 215 -9.68 -10.37 -2.14
C THR A 215 -8.92 -10.90 -0.92
N TYR A 216 -8.14 -10.02 -0.29
CA TYR A 216 -7.32 -10.31 0.89
C TYR A 216 -7.42 -9.17 1.90
N PRO A 217 -7.76 -9.42 3.17
CA PRO A 217 -7.92 -8.33 4.14
C PRO A 217 -6.59 -7.68 4.52
N THR A 218 -6.58 -6.36 4.65
CA THR A 218 -5.50 -5.63 5.35
C THR A 218 -5.60 -5.82 6.86
N ALA A 219 -4.55 -5.46 7.59
CA ALA A 219 -4.47 -5.69 9.03
C ALA A 219 -4.86 -4.52 9.91
N LEU A 220 -4.75 -3.29 9.40
CA LEU A 220 -5.06 -2.09 10.18
C LEU A 220 -6.56 -1.89 10.28
N VAL A 221 -7.22 -1.79 9.12
CA VAL A 221 -8.65 -1.45 9.01
C VAL A 221 -9.50 -2.61 8.49
N GLY A 222 -8.89 -3.62 7.86
CA GLY A 222 -9.59 -4.81 7.37
C GLY A 222 -10.04 -4.71 5.92
N ASP A 223 -9.75 -3.59 5.25
CA ASP A 223 -10.11 -3.34 3.86
C ASP A 223 -9.65 -4.48 2.95
N PRO A 224 -10.52 -5.01 2.09
CA PRO A 224 -10.12 -6.03 1.15
C PRO A 224 -9.22 -5.43 0.07
N VAL A 225 -8.04 -6.02 -0.12
CA VAL A 225 -7.12 -5.78 -1.23
C VAL A 225 -7.45 -6.71 -2.38
N CYS A 226 -7.45 -6.19 -3.60
CA CYS A 226 -7.61 -6.93 -4.84
C CYS A 226 -6.41 -6.73 -5.78
N PHE A 227 -6.27 -7.67 -6.72
CA PHE A 227 -5.28 -7.63 -7.78
C PHE A 227 -5.98 -7.37 -9.12
N ILE A 228 -5.41 -6.49 -9.92
CA ILE A 228 -5.99 -6.01 -11.17
C ILE A 228 -4.95 -6.08 -12.27
N HIS A 229 -5.24 -6.82 -13.33
CA HIS A 229 -4.43 -6.82 -14.54
C HIS A 229 -4.86 -5.64 -15.41
N VAL A 230 -3.91 -4.79 -15.82
CA VAL A 230 -4.18 -3.57 -16.60
C VAL A 230 -3.42 -3.65 -17.93
N GLY A 231 -4.14 -3.39 -19.04
CA GLY A 231 -3.64 -3.56 -20.41
C GLY A 231 -3.56 -5.02 -20.84
#